data_AF-A0A9P3GGK5-F1
#
_entry.id   AF-A0A9P3GGK5-F1
#
_cell.length_a   1.000
_cell.length_b   1.000
_cell.length_c   1.000
_cell.angle_alpha   90.00
_cell.angle_beta   90.00
_cell.angle_gamma   90.00
#
_symmetry.space_group_name_H-M   'P 1'
#
loop_
_entity.id
_entity.type
_entity.pdbx_description
1 polymer ?
#
loop_
_entity_poly.entity_id
_entity_poly.type
_entity_poly.pdbx_seq_one_letter_code
_entity_poly.pdbx_strand_id
1 'polypeptide(L)'
;MSSLLSRLGSWILGTGSNAPHNPSLSDIREVRLLLCRFVPVELADIILHNAEYYHVRAARTAGPLIVCDLRTHRADECVLSLNFAADDTSVLASVIRVEALVRGHDQGWSGFPEDKGTERNAWTWYSIGSADPATHEERLATNLHAVPTTQTHGPFVWKRDSDVVELLKRERVLELWAHARFPGWTNHIEYAELSVTCFPA
;
A
#
# COMPACT_ATOMS: atom_id res chain seq x y z
N MET A 1 10.43 11.30 -7.95
CA MET A 1 10.95 9.93 -7.64
C MET A 1 10.16 9.46 -6.43
N SER A 2 9.57 8.25 -6.47
CA SER A 2 8.54 7.77 -5.53
C SER A 2 8.87 8.07 -4.05
N SER A 3 7.93 8.70 -3.33
CA SER A 3 8.06 9.04 -1.91
C SER A 3 8.26 7.82 -1.00
N LEU A 4 7.95 6.61 -1.49
CA LEU A 4 8.24 5.37 -0.78
C LEU A 4 9.74 5.01 -0.79
N LEU A 5 10.45 5.32 -1.89
CA LEU A 5 11.91 5.10 -1.99
C LEU A 5 12.70 6.11 -1.14
N SER A 6 12.25 7.36 -1.03
CA SER A 6 12.88 8.34 -0.14
C SER A 6 12.65 8.00 1.35
N ARG A 7 11.50 7.39 1.69
CA ARG A 7 11.18 6.95 3.06
C ARG A 7 11.90 5.67 3.49
N LEU A 8 12.29 4.80 2.57
CA LEU A 8 13.19 3.67 2.85
C LEU A 8 14.61 4.15 3.21
N GLY A 9 15.07 5.28 2.64
CA GLY A 9 16.39 5.85 2.94
C GLY A 9 16.53 6.46 4.35
N SER A 10 15.43 6.84 5.00
CA SER A 10 15.43 7.43 6.35
C SER A 10 15.88 6.45 7.45
N TRP A 11 15.79 5.14 7.19
CA TRP A 11 16.22 4.10 8.14
C TRP A 11 17.75 4.01 8.32
N ILE A 12 18.55 4.71 7.51
CA ILE A 12 20.02 4.61 7.49
C ILE A 12 20.70 5.76 8.27
N LEU A 13 20.02 6.87 8.59
CA LEU A 13 20.64 8.03 9.24
C LEU A 13 19.86 8.47 10.49
N GLY A 14 20.45 8.21 11.67
CA GLY A 14 19.83 8.43 12.96
C GLY A 14 19.63 9.89 13.42
N THR A 15 18.67 10.00 14.35
CA THR A 15 18.47 10.99 15.43
C THR A 15 18.21 12.46 15.08
N GLY A 16 17.00 12.69 14.59
CA GLY A 16 16.15 13.86 14.77
C GLY A 16 14.71 13.40 14.50
N SER A 17 13.64 14.09 14.93
CA SER A 17 12.28 13.77 14.44
C SER A 17 12.15 14.19 12.96
N ASN A 18 12.96 13.58 12.09
CA ASN A 18 13.02 13.73 10.64
C ASN A 18 11.89 12.93 9.95
N ALA A 19 10.75 12.78 10.64
CA ALA A 19 9.57 12.26 9.99
C ALA A 19 9.14 13.29 8.92
N PRO A 20 8.89 12.88 7.67
CA PRO A 20 8.34 13.78 6.67
C PRO A 20 7.09 14.46 7.23
N HIS A 21 7.03 15.79 7.13
CA HIS A 21 5.86 16.54 7.55
C HIS A 21 4.61 16.01 6.80
N ASN A 22 3.52 15.75 7.53
CA ASN A 22 2.27 15.27 6.97
C ASN A 22 1.19 16.35 7.16
N PRO A 23 1.08 17.33 6.26
CA PRO A 23 0.14 18.45 6.41
C PRO A 23 -1.30 17.95 6.37
N SER A 24 -2.20 18.64 7.08
CA SER A 24 -3.64 18.45 6.90
C SER A 24 -4.12 19.05 5.58
N LEU A 25 -5.34 18.72 5.14
CA LEU A 25 -5.93 19.37 3.97
C LEU A 25 -6.17 20.87 4.19
N SER A 26 -6.34 21.32 5.44
CA SER A 26 -6.43 22.76 5.76
C SER A 26 -5.09 23.43 5.54
N ASP A 27 -4.00 22.83 6.04
CA ASP A 27 -2.65 23.37 5.88
C ASP A 27 -2.29 23.51 4.40
N ILE A 28 -2.62 22.50 3.58
CA ILE A 28 -2.35 22.57 2.14
C ILE A 28 -3.12 23.72 1.49
N ARG A 29 -4.40 23.90 1.83
CA ARG A 29 -5.22 25.01 1.32
C ARG A 29 -4.68 26.36 1.77
N GLU A 30 -4.26 26.49 3.02
CA GLU A 30 -3.68 27.72 3.56
C GLU A 30 -2.37 28.07 2.87
N VAL A 31 -1.46 27.11 2.73
CA VAL A 31 -0.19 27.32 2.01
C VAL A 31 -0.45 27.67 0.54
N ARG A 32 -1.40 27.00 -0.12
CA ARG A 32 -1.81 27.35 -1.48
C ARG A 32 -2.31 28.79 -1.58
N LEU A 33 -3.18 29.23 -0.67
CA LEU A 33 -3.66 30.61 -0.61
C LEU A 33 -2.54 31.62 -0.36
N LEU A 34 -1.55 31.28 0.48
CA LEU A 34 -0.38 32.13 0.71
C LEU A 34 0.51 32.23 -0.53
N LEU A 35 0.77 31.12 -1.22
CA LEU A 35 1.51 31.11 -2.49
C LEU A 35 0.79 31.92 -3.56
N CYS A 36 -0.53 31.84 -3.63
CA CYS A 36 -1.35 32.62 -4.56
C CYS A 36 -1.24 34.15 -4.36
N ARG A 37 -0.65 34.63 -3.27
CA ARG A 37 -0.33 36.07 -3.09
C ARG A 37 0.88 36.50 -3.91
N PHE A 38 1.69 35.56 -4.37
CA PHE A 38 2.95 35.80 -5.07
C PHE A 38 2.98 35.23 -6.49
N VAL A 39 2.21 34.17 -6.75
CA VAL A 39 2.18 33.48 -8.05
C VAL A 39 0.74 33.10 -8.44
N PRO A 40 0.43 32.90 -9.73
CA PRO A 40 -0.84 32.31 -10.17
C PRO A 40 -1.06 30.91 -9.56
N VAL A 41 -2.33 30.48 -9.48
CA VAL A 41 -2.72 29.23 -8.82
C VAL A 41 -2.04 28.00 -9.44
N GLU A 42 -1.82 28.01 -10.75
CA GLU A 42 -1.16 26.91 -11.47
C GLU A 42 0.30 26.77 -11.03
N LEU A 43 0.99 27.89 -10.79
CA LEU A 43 2.36 27.88 -10.27
C LEU A 43 2.40 27.49 -8.79
N ALA A 44 1.41 27.91 -7.99
CA ALA A 44 1.29 27.47 -6.60
C ALA A 44 1.13 25.94 -6.53
N ASP A 45 0.26 25.36 -7.37
CA ASP A 45 0.04 23.92 -7.43
C ASP A 45 1.31 23.19 -7.93
N ILE A 46 2.01 23.72 -8.93
CA ILE A 46 3.32 23.18 -9.37
C ILE A 46 4.33 23.20 -8.21
N ILE A 47 4.42 24.28 -7.44
CA ILE A 47 5.34 24.38 -6.29
C ILE A 47 5.00 23.29 -5.26
N LEU A 48 3.73 23.17 -4.87
CA LEU A 48 3.27 22.19 -3.89
C LEU A 48 3.51 20.75 -4.38
N HIS A 49 3.25 20.49 -5.66
CA HIS A 49 3.48 19.18 -6.27
C HIS A 49 4.97 18.80 -6.28
N ASN A 50 5.87 19.74 -6.62
CA ASN A 50 7.31 19.52 -6.61
C ASN A 50 7.88 19.36 -5.19
N ALA A 51 7.28 20.03 -4.21
CA ALA A 51 7.62 19.88 -2.79
C ALA A 51 7.09 18.59 -2.16
N GLU A 52 6.32 17.78 -2.91
CA GLU A 52 5.56 16.63 -2.39
C GLU A 52 4.70 17.00 -1.16
N TYR A 53 4.16 18.22 -1.13
CA TYR A 53 3.39 18.75 0.00
C TYR A 53 1.94 18.21 -0.04
N TYR A 54 1.82 16.94 0.33
CA TYR A 54 0.57 16.18 0.29
C TYR A 54 0.17 15.70 1.67
N HIS A 55 -1.14 15.54 1.85
CA HIS A 55 -1.65 14.78 2.98
C HIS A 55 -1.55 13.29 2.63
N VAL A 56 -0.87 12.51 3.46
CA VAL A 56 -0.73 11.07 3.27
C VAL A 56 -1.29 10.33 4.47
N ARG A 57 -2.28 9.46 4.22
CA ARG A 57 -2.75 8.50 5.20
C ARG A 57 -2.15 7.14 4.87
N ALA A 58 -1.45 6.52 5.81
CA ALA A 58 -0.80 5.24 5.58
C ALA A 58 -1.03 4.28 6.74
N ALA A 59 -1.14 3.00 6.42
CA ALA A 59 -1.09 1.89 7.35
C ALA A 59 0.18 1.07 7.06
N ARG A 60 0.82 0.57 8.11
CA ARG A 60 2.02 -0.26 8.04
C ARG A 60 1.90 -1.40 9.03
N THR A 61 2.48 -2.54 8.71
CA THR A 61 2.50 -3.68 9.63
C THR A 61 3.35 -3.32 10.86
N ALA A 62 2.84 -3.59 12.06
CA ALA A 62 3.57 -3.34 13.30
C ALA A 62 4.75 -4.32 13.52
N GLY A 63 4.70 -5.48 12.86
CA GLY A 63 5.73 -6.51 12.87
C GLY A 63 5.42 -7.58 11.83
N PRO A 64 6.24 -8.63 11.75
CA PRO A 64 6.03 -9.72 10.81
C PRO A 64 4.71 -10.44 11.05
N LEU A 65 4.08 -10.89 9.97
CA LEU A 65 2.84 -11.67 9.98
C LEU A 65 3.06 -12.98 9.24
N ILE A 66 2.29 -14.00 9.63
CA ILE A 66 2.32 -15.32 9.02
C ILE A 66 0.89 -15.71 8.69
N VAL A 67 0.61 -15.93 7.41
CA VAL A 67 -0.67 -16.45 6.94
C VAL A 67 -0.45 -17.90 6.54
N CYS A 68 -1.07 -18.82 7.27
CA CYS A 68 -0.94 -20.25 6.99
C CYS A 68 -2.31 -20.91 6.94
N ASP A 69 -2.48 -21.82 5.99
CA ASP A 69 -3.66 -22.67 5.95
C ASP A 69 -3.37 -23.94 6.76
N LEU A 70 -4.05 -24.06 7.91
CA LEU A 70 -3.90 -25.21 8.78
C LEU A 70 -4.91 -26.32 8.47
N ARG A 71 -6.08 -26.03 7.87
CA ARG A 71 -7.22 -26.98 7.79
C ARG A 71 -8.27 -26.70 6.70
N THR A 72 -8.28 -25.54 6.05
CA THR A 72 -9.43 -25.05 5.23
C THR A 72 -9.18 -25.03 3.73
N HIS A 73 -7.99 -25.44 3.27
CA HIS A 73 -7.57 -25.37 1.86
C HIS A 73 -7.48 -23.94 1.30
N ARG A 74 -7.62 -22.92 2.16
CA ARG A 74 -7.50 -21.48 1.87
C ARG A 74 -7.40 -20.69 3.17
N ALA A 75 -6.37 -19.85 3.28
CA ALA A 75 -6.24 -18.81 4.29
C ALA A 75 -6.14 -17.46 3.57
N ASP A 76 -7.10 -16.58 3.82
CA ASP A 76 -7.12 -15.20 3.35
C ASP A 76 -7.13 -14.31 4.60
N GLU A 77 -6.09 -13.51 4.77
CA GLU A 77 -5.95 -12.64 5.94
C GLU A 77 -5.74 -11.19 5.52
N CYS A 78 -6.48 -10.29 6.16
CA CYS A 78 -6.32 -8.85 5.98
C CYS A 78 -5.03 -8.41 6.68
N VAL A 79 -4.04 -8.00 5.89
CA VAL A 79 -2.71 -7.58 6.37
C VAL A 79 -2.74 -6.12 6.82
N LEU A 80 -3.41 -5.26 6.06
CA LEU A 80 -3.61 -3.85 6.38
C LEU A 80 -5.01 -3.41 5.96
N SER A 81 -5.62 -2.54 6.77
CA SER A 81 -6.92 -1.93 6.47
C SER A 81 -6.85 -0.42 6.72
N LEU A 82 -7.19 0.37 5.71
CA LEU A 82 -7.35 1.82 5.79
C LEU A 82 -8.84 2.18 5.70
N ASN A 83 -9.39 2.65 6.82
CA ASN A 83 -10.80 2.97 6.96
C ASN A 83 -11.02 4.49 7.03
N PHE A 84 -11.97 5.01 6.24
CA PHE A 84 -12.30 6.42 6.19
C PHE A 84 -13.68 6.68 6.82
N ALA A 85 -13.71 7.49 7.88
CA ALA A 85 -14.92 7.82 8.63
C ALA A 85 -15.89 8.64 7.77
N ALA A 86 -17.17 8.75 8.14
CA ALA A 86 -18.20 9.39 7.29
C ALA A 86 -17.87 10.86 6.92
N ASP A 87 -17.18 11.58 7.80
CA ASP A 87 -16.70 12.96 7.63
C ASP A 87 -15.46 13.09 6.72
N ASP A 88 -14.76 11.99 6.41
CA ASP A 88 -13.61 11.97 5.48
C ASP A 88 -13.97 12.20 4.00
N THR A 89 -15.19 12.64 3.69
CA THR A 89 -15.65 12.83 2.30
C THR A 89 -14.78 13.83 1.54
N SER A 90 -14.27 14.88 2.19
CA SER A 90 -13.34 15.82 1.57
C SER A 90 -11.95 15.22 1.31
N VAL A 91 -11.52 14.26 2.15
CA VAL A 91 -10.28 13.51 1.98
C VAL A 91 -10.39 12.58 0.78
N LEU A 92 -11.48 11.81 0.71
CA LEU A 92 -11.77 10.89 -0.39
C LEU A 92 -11.90 11.62 -1.74
N ALA A 93 -12.54 12.80 -1.76
CA ALA A 93 -12.63 13.63 -2.96
C ALA A 93 -11.27 14.19 -3.44
N SER A 94 -10.31 14.30 -2.51
CA SER A 94 -8.96 14.82 -2.76
C SER A 94 -7.93 13.74 -3.04
N VAL A 95 -8.32 12.45 -3.08
CA VAL A 95 -7.38 11.35 -3.37
C VAL A 95 -6.82 11.50 -4.79
N ILE A 96 -5.49 11.51 -4.90
CA ILE A 96 -4.78 11.59 -6.17
C ILE A 96 -3.98 10.32 -6.47
N ARG A 97 -3.64 9.54 -5.44
CA ARG A 97 -2.81 8.34 -5.58
C ARG A 97 -3.02 7.38 -4.42
N VAL A 98 -3.04 6.08 -4.71
CA VAL A 98 -2.93 4.99 -3.75
C VAL A 98 -1.65 4.22 -4.06
N GLU A 99 -0.90 3.83 -3.05
CA GLU A 99 0.31 3.01 -3.21
C GLU A 99 0.31 1.86 -2.22
N ALA A 100 0.69 0.66 -2.68
CA ALA A 100 0.88 -0.52 -1.84
C ALA A 100 2.27 -1.12 -2.06
N LEU A 101 2.87 -1.65 -0.99
CA LEU A 101 4.13 -2.37 -1.03
C LEU A 101 4.08 -3.53 -0.04
N VAL A 102 4.55 -4.70 -0.46
CA VAL A 102 4.65 -5.88 0.39
C VAL A 102 6.03 -6.47 0.30
N ARG A 103 6.62 -6.80 1.44
CA ARG A 103 7.80 -7.62 1.56
C ARG A 103 7.43 -8.93 2.21
N GLY A 104 7.61 -10.01 1.48
CA GLY A 104 7.27 -11.33 1.97
C GLY A 104 7.83 -12.44 1.11
N HIS A 105 7.57 -13.67 1.52
CA HIS A 105 8.04 -14.87 0.83
C HIS A 105 7.16 -16.07 1.15
N ASP A 106 7.46 -17.16 0.44
CA ASP A 106 6.80 -18.44 0.57
C ASP A 106 7.48 -19.32 1.64
N GLN A 107 6.87 -20.45 2.00
CA GLN A 107 7.35 -21.35 3.07
C GLN A 107 8.80 -21.88 2.90
N GLY A 108 9.35 -21.85 1.69
CA GLY A 108 10.76 -22.11 1.43
C GLY A 108 11.12 -23.57 1.14
N TRP A 109 10.12 -24.45 1.01
CA TRP A 109 10.30 -25.86 0.70
C TRP A 109 9.17 -26.38 -0.20
N SER A 110 9.47 -27.37 -1.04
CA SER A 110 8.49 -28.06 -1.88
C SER A 110 9.01 -29.42 -2.30
N GLY A 111 8.07 -30.33 -2.62
CA GLY A 111 8.35 -31.59 -3.31
C GLY A 111 8.57 -31.45 -4.82
N PHE A 112 8.42 -30.25 -5.38
CA PHE A 112 8.58 -29.94 -6.81
C PHE A 112 9.77 -28.99 -7.03
N PRO A 113 11.02 -29.48 -6.94
CA PRO A 113 12.22 -28.65 -7.09
C PRO A 113 12.33 -27.94 -8.45
N GLU A 114 11.73 -28.50 -9.50
CA GLU A 114 11.68 -27.95 -10.85
C GLU A 114 10.92 -26.62 -10.97
N ASP A 115 10.01 -26.36 -10.03
CA ASP A 115 9.23 -25.12 -9.98
C ASP A 115 9.82 -24.10 -9.00
N LYS A 116 10.82 -24.49 -8.20
CA LYS A 116 11.40 -23.63 -7.18
C LYS A 116 11.95 -22.35 -7.82
N GLY A 117 11.62 -21.21 -7.23
CA GLY A 117 12.04 -19.91 -7.75
C GLY A 117 11.25 -19.43 -8.96
N THR A 118 10.14 -20.08 -9.30
CA THR A 118 9.18 -19.63 -10.31
C THR A 118 7.82 -19.34 -9.67
N GLU A 119 6.90 -18.73 -10.41
CA GLU A 119 5.50 -18.59 -9.95
C GLU A 119 4.65 -19.85 -10.21
N ARG A 120 5.19 -20.83 -10.95
CA ARG A 120 4.47 -22.09 -11.20
C ARG A 120 4.31 -22.85 -9.90
N ASN A 121 3.10 -23.37 -9.68
CA ASN A 121 2.72 -24.06 -8.45
C ASN A 121 2.94 -23.23 -7.17
N ALA A 122 3.07 -21.89 -7.26
CA ALA A 122 3.08 -21.01 -6.11
C ALA A 122 1.65 -20.74 -5.63
N TRP A 123 1.44 -20.91 -4.33
CA TRP A 123 0.13 -20.80 -3.69
C TRP A 123 0.12 -19.79 -2.54
N THR A 124 1.05 -18.85 -2.56
CA THR A 124 1.04 -17.65 -1.70
C THR A 124 1.09 -16.39 -2.55
N TRP A 125 0.14 -15.48 -2.34
CA TRP A 125 0.00 -14.25 -3.13
C TRP A 125 -0.61 -13.13 -2.30
N TYR A 126 -0.68 -11.94 -2.88
CA TYR A 126 -1.28 -10.74 -2.29
C TYR A 126 -2.40 -10.19 -3.18
N SER A 127 -3.39 -9.55 -2.59
CA SER A 127 -4.46 -8.85 -3.30
C SER A 127 -4.81 -7.51 -2.63
N ILE A 128 -5.54 -6.66 -3.33
CA ILE A 128 -6.08 -5.41 -2.79
C ILE A 128 -7.57 -5.32 -3.11
N GLY A 129 -8.34 -4.79 -2.17
CA GLY A 129 -9.77 -4.60 -2.33
C GLY A 129 -10.40 -3.94 -1.10
N SER A 130 -11.68 -4.12 -0.89
CA SER A 130 -12.38 -3.72 0.34
C SER A 130 -12.51 -4.90 1.31
N ALA A 131 -13.31 -4.71 2.36
CA ALA A 131 -13.70 -5.80 3.26
C ALA A 131 -14.53 -6.90 2.57
N ASP A 132 -15.09 -6.64 1.38
CA ASP A 132 -15.76 -7.65 0.56
C ASP A 132 -14.73 -8.39 -0.32
N PRO A 133 -14.50 -9.70 -0.12
CA PRO A 133 -13.59 -10.50 -0.93
C PRO A 133 -13.89 -10.49 -2.43
N ALA A 134 -15.14 -10.21 -2.84
CA ALA A 134 -15.51 -10.12 -4.25
C ALA A 134 -14.88 -8.92 -4.97
N THR A 135 -14.38 -7.93 -4.21
CA THR A 135 -13.74 -6.72 -4.75
C THR A 135 -12.24 -6.86 -4.92
N HIS A 136 -11.67 -7.99 -4.49
CA HIS A 136 -10.22 -8.18 -4.50
C HIS A 136 -9.73 -8.39 -5.94
N GLU A 137 -8.76 -7.59 -6.38
CA GLU A 137 -8.05 -7.87 -7.63
C GLU A 137 -7.41 -9.27 -7.55
N GLU A 138 -7.60 -10.08 -8.60
CA GLU A 138 -7.40 -11.55 -8.51
C GLU A 138 -6.03 -11.93 -7.94
N ARG A 139 -4.95 -11.22 -8.32
CA ARG A 139 -3.61 -11.26 -7.67
C ARG A 139 -2.81 -9.99 -8.00
N LEU A 140 -2.35 -9.26 -6.97
CA LEU A 140 -1.36 -8.18 -7.14
C LEU A 140 0.03 -8.71 -7.45
N ALA A 141 0.46 -9.71 -6.69
CA ALA A 141 1.73 -10.40 -6.88
C ALA A 141 1.69 -11.78 -6.22
N THR A 142 2.46 -12.71 -6.78
CA THR A 142 2.63 -14.06 -6.26
C THR A 142 4.07 -14.21 -5.76
N ASN A 143 4.26 -14.83 -4.61
CA ASN A 143 5.62 -15.15 -4.15
C ASN A 143 6.23 -16.23 -5.06
N LEU A 144 7.54 -16.17 -5.26
CA LEU A 144 8.26 -17.29 -5.86
C LEU A 144 8.12 -18.57 -5.01
N HIS A 145 7.79 -19.66 -5.70
CA HIS A 145 7.56 -20.99 -5.15
C HIS A 145 8.74 -21.51 -4.34
N ALA A 146 8.48 -21.91 -3.09
CA ALA A 146 9.46 -22.54 -2.20
C ALA A 146 10.75 -21.73 -2.03
N VAL A 147 10.66 -20.41 -2.11
CA VAL A 147 11.77 -19.48 -1.85
C VAL A 147 11.61 -18.89 -0.45
N PRO A 148 12.55 -19.15 0.48
CA PRO A 148 12.51 -18.59 1.85
C PRO A 148 13.07 -17.16 1.91
N THR A 149 13.57 -16.63 0.80
CA THR A 149 14.13 -15.29 0.74
C THR A 149 13.03 -14.28 0.44
N THR A 150 12.95 -13.26 1.28
CA THR A 150 12.02 -12.14 1.15
C THR A 150 12.15 -11.43 -0.19
N GLN A 151 11.03 -11.33 -0.89
CA GLN A 151 10.83 -10.57 -2.12
C GLN A 151 10.17 -9.24 -1.78
N THR A 152 10.43 -8.21 -2.58
CA THR A 152 9.73 -6.93 -2.49
C THR A 152 8.80 -6.80 -3.69
N HIS A 153 7.51 -6.74 -3.41
CA HIS A 153 6.43 -6.56 -4.38
C HIS A 153 5.95 -5.12 -4.33
N GLY A 154 5.95 -4.44 -5.48
CA GLY A 154 5.61 -3.03 -5.61
C GLY A 154 6.82 -2.08 -5.63
N PRO A 155 6.59 -0.76 -5.46
CA PRO A 155 5.30 -0.15 -5.15
C PRO A 155 4.30 -0.32 -6.30
N PHE A 156 3.12 -0.82 -5.98
CA PHE A 156 1.95 -0.75 -6.85
C PHE A 156 1.37 0.66 -6.74
N VAL A 157 1.06 1.31 -7.86
CA VAL A 157 0.64 2.71 -7.88
C VAL A 157 -0.64 2.86 -8.69
N TRP A 158 -1.69 3.31 -8.02
CA TRP A 158 -2.99 3.60 -8.61
C TRP A 158 -3.24 5.10 -8.61
N LYS A 159 -3.53 5.67 -9.77
CA LYS A 159 -3.81 7.11 -9.93
C LYS A 159 -5.28 7.42 -9.64
N ARG A 160 -5.60 8.71 -9.56
CA ARG A 160 -6.91 9.28 -9.22
C ARG A 160 -8.11 8.63 -9.93
N ASP A 161 -7.92 8.18 -11.16
CA ASP A 161 -8.91 7.66 -12.10
C ASP A 161 -8.96 6.13 -12.18
N SER A 162 -8.21 5.43 -11.32
CA SER A 162 -8.19 3.97 -11.26
C SER A 162 -9.41 3.38 -10.54
N ASP A 163 -9.73 2.13 -10.88
CA ASP A 163 -10.80 1.36 -10.23
C ASP A 163 -10.56 1.19 -8.72
N VAL A 164 -9.31 1.07 -8.27
CA VAL A 164 -8.95 1.00 -6.84
C VAL A 164 -9.27 2.30 -6.11
N VAL A 165 -9.03 3.46 -6.72
CA VAL A 165 -9.39 4.75 -6.12
C VAL A 165 -10.91 4.93 -6.09
N GLU A 166 -11.62 4.50 -7.13
CA GLU A 166 -13.09 4.52 -7.15
C GLU A 166 -13.70 3.55 -6.13
N LEU A 167 -13.13 2.35 -5.99
CA LEU A 167 -13.48 1.39 -4.94
C LEU A 167 -13.30 2.02 -3.55
N LEU A 168 -12.15 2.64 -3.28
CA LEU A 168 -11.88 3.31 -2.01
C LEU A 168 -12.91 4.42 -1.74
N LYS A 169 -13.29 5.22 -2.73
CA LYS A 169 -14.31 6.28 -2.56
C LYS A 169 -15.68 5.69 -2.24
N ARG A 170 -16.06 4.58 -2.88
CA ARG A 170 -17.35 3.92 -2.71
C ARG A 170 -17.46 3.19 -1.38
N GLU A 171 -16.48 2.34 -1.08
CA GLU A 171 -16.50 1.47 0.10
C GLU A 171 -15.95 2.15 1.35
N ARG A 172 -15.22 3.27 1.19
CA ARG A 172 -14.52 4.01 2.26
C ARG A 172 -13.52 3.17 3.05
N VAL A 173 -13.21 1.98 2.57
CA VAL A 173 -12.22 1.07 3.12
C VAL A 173 -11.39 0.51 1.99
N LEU A 174 -10.09 0.41 2.22
CA LEU A 174 -9.16 -0.23 1.32
C LEU A 174 -8.23 -1.13 2.13
N GLU A 175 -8.09 -2.35 1.68
CA GLU A 175 -7.43 -3.43 2.40
C GLU A 175 -6.43 -4.15 1.50
N LEU A 176 -5.30 -4.51 2.10
CA LEU A 176 -4.27 -5.33 1.50
C LEU A 176 -4.33 -6.70 2.16
N TRP A 177 -4.43 -7.74 1.33
CA TRP A 177 -4.62 -9.10 1.79
C TRP A 177 -3.44 -9.98 1.42
N ALA A 178 -3.18 -10.97 2.26
CA ALA A 178 -2.24 -12.04 1.98
C ALA A 178 -2.98 -13.37 2.00
N HIS A 179 -2.56 -14.23 1.07
CA HIS A 179 -3.20 -15.50 0.82
C HIS A 179 -2.19 -16.63 0.93
N ALA A 180 -2.63 -17.76 1.49
CA ALA A 180 -1.96 -19.04 1.42
C ALA A 180 -2.99 -20.12 1.11
N ARG A 181 -2.75 -20.92 0.07
CA ARG A 181 -3.65 -21.99 -0.35
C ARG A 181 -3.00 -23.35 -0.17
N PHE A 182 -3.79 -24.28 0.37
CA PHE A 182 -3.45 -25.66 0.73
C PHE A 182 -2.74 -25.83 2.08
N PRO A 183 -3.03 -26.93 2.80
CA PRO A 183 -2.40 -27.23 4.07
C PRO A 183 -0.88 -27.25 3.99
N GLY A 184 -0.23 -26.56 4.94
CA GLY A 184 1.23 -26.49 5.03
C GLY A 184 1.87 -25.38 4.17
N TRP A 185 1.08 -24.66 3.37
CA TRP A 185 1.51 -23.43 2.74
C TRP A 185 1.45 -22.27 3.72
N THR A 186 2.51 -21.46 3.70
CA THR A 186 2.71 -20.37 4.63
C THR A 186 3.25 -19.16 3.87
N ASN A 187 2.49 -18.07 3.90
CA ASN A 187 2.91 -16.76 3.42
C ASN A 187 3.51 -15.98 4.59
N HIS A 188 4.79 -15.64 4.48
CA HIS A 188 5.49 -14.82 5.46
C HIS A 188 5.51 -13.38 4.96
N ILE A 189 5.04 -12.45 5.79
CA ILE A 189 5.05 -11.02 5.50
C ILE A 189 5.96 -10.35 6.52
N GLU A 190 7.11 -9.87 6.08
CA GLU A 190 8.02 -9.11 6.94
C GLU A 190 7.55 -7.67 7.13
N TYR A 191 7.00 -7.08 6.07
CA TYR A 191 6.57 -5.70 6.05
C TYR A 191 5.51 -5.49 4.98
N ALA A 192 4.48 -4.72 5.29
CA ALA A 192 3.63 -4.14 4.27
C ALA A 192 3.33 -2.68 4.57
N GLU A 193 3.03 -1.93 3.50
CA GLU A 193 2.57 -0.55 3.56
C GLU A 193 1.46 -0.34 2.55
N LEU A 194 0.39 0.31 2.99
CA LEU A 194 -0.70 0.80 2.16
C LEU A 194 -0.85 2.29 2.45
N SER A 195 -0.87 3.11 1.41
CA SER A 195 -0.92 4.57 1.55
C SER A 195 -1.87 5.22 0.55
N VAL A 196 -2.54 6.27 1.00
CA VAL A 196 -3.46 7.11 0.24
C VAL A 196 -2.95 8.53 0.31
N THR A 197 -2.61 9.09 -0.85
CA THR A 197 -2.14 10.47 -1.01
C THR A 197 -3.28 11.36 -1.47
N CYS A 198 -3.49 12.47 -0.77
CA CYS A 198 -4.53 13.45 -1.02
C CYS A 198 -3.93 14.82 -1.33
N PHE A 199 -4.53 15.50 -2.30
CA PHE A 199 -4.24 16.89 -2.65
C PHE A 199 -5.55 17.63 -2.95
N PRO A 200 -5.95 18.62 -2.13
CA PRO A 200 -7.17 19.37 -2.36
C PRO A 200 -6.99 20.27 -3.58
N ALA A 201 -7.74 19.97 -4.65
CA ALA A 201 -7.80 20.79 -5.85
C ALA A 201 -8.41 22.17 -5.59
#